data_AF-A0A957S311-F1
#
_entry.id   AF-A0A957S311-F1
#
_cell.length_a   1.000
_cell.length_b   1.000
_cell.length_c   1.000
_cell.angle_alpha   90.00
_cell.angle_beta   90.00
_cell.angle_gamma   90.00
#
_symmetry.space_group_name_H-M   'P 1'
#
loop_
_entity.id
_entity.type
_entity.pdbx_description
1 polymer ?
#
loop_
_entity_poly.entity_id
_entity_poly.type
_entity_poly.pdbx_seq_one_letter_code
_entity_poly.pdbx_strand_id
1 'polypeptide(L)'
;REWAAGDPAALKLAEAPMVSMIQLANDWSDAELVVQADADPAAFAQLVTQISAIKEELQTLVYLPKTLARLATPNFAHALAAADVRALPQSGLAQSALPDAVKDRLAGTIVGLYEGVSDWYLRTGEGRVAAIKAVVDAERAVRDISGVIVFDRGRHLNWRHGVDNPGYDGVAGLFSELLGDDRFTVMAALSNEMYFTYDPQDPVTARIADFIRNRLMDGDVAHAIFSLFVAGLDLPEHVVTDLETRFFDRLVDFTATLEHMHAARLGAFNVKVLRPLQRAVKRLKLGMTGARLLARMDRRNADLKRLVTTLFDYSLLAVHFREAHVAAAEQVSGARREFQVVTMPSGARRKQLMYDLTSRIVDAAELPVNFVIVSDWARTGWNVIRPNLLIDATATRNVTAWQQLRGRAIRAWPTWTNDCYRLLSILLGHHLLTGVEIEPEEDGELDANLRKLLVDVATPAQMARLTAEGVHGLTTVEREVLAVRLLERHNKVTHIYELVKATGAGGQVTFNRSDRTWERRESIAAKHNSEVGVNPFTGVKATGVTHAPLIYAHDPRTDIPPVLQRRLEEVLVGCDDVTVSGWLYAQ
;
A
#
# COMPACT_ATOMS: atom_id res chain seq x y z
N ARG A 1 -42.17 -20.91 25.25
CA ARG A 1 -42.02 -22.36 25.56
C ARG A 1 -41.65 -23.19 24.33
N GLU A 2 -42.08 -22.83 23.12
CA GLU A 2 -41.67 -23.54 21.88
C GLU A 2 -40.23 -23.23 21.40
N TRP A 3 -39.55 -22.21 21.93
CA TRP A 3 -38.10 -22.00 21.72
C TRP A 3 -37.21 -22.89 22.59
N ALA A 4 -37.76 -23.52 23.62
CA ALA A 4 -37.01 -24.41 24.53
C ALA A 4 -36.78 -25.81 23.93
N ALA A 5 -37.33 -26.10 22.75
CA ALA A 5 -37.26 -27.41 22.09
C ALA A 5 -36.41 -27.40 20.80
N GLY A 6 -35.56 -26.40 20.59
CA GLY A 6 -34.73 -26.24 19.39
C GLY A 6 -33.31 -26.81 19.53
N ASP A 7 -32.89 -27.53 18.48
CA ASP A 7 -31.59 -28.15 18.17
C ASP A 7 -30.32 -27.50 18.80
N PRO A 8 -29.29 -28.26 19.26
CA PRO A 8 -28.06 -27.79 19.94
C PRO A 8 -27.09 -26.93 19.11
N ALA A 9 -27.52 -26.39 17.98
CA ALA A 9 -26.79 -25.38 17.21
C ALA A 9 -26.98 -24.00 17.89
N ALA A 10 -26.25 -23.82 18.98
CA ALA A 10 -26.22 -22.68 19.90
C ALA A 10 -26.42 -21.28 19.27
N LEU A 11 -27.09 -20.41 20.02
CA LEU A 11 -26.99 -18.95 19.86
C LEU A 11 -25.52 -18.57 19.59
N LYS A 12 -25.27 -17.86 18.50
CA LYS A 12 -23.94 -17.36 18.16
C LYS A 12 -23.80 -15.93 18.73
N LEU A 13 -22.61 -15.38 18.61
CA LEU A 13 -22.32 -14.01 19.04
C LEU A 13 -23.15 -12.95 18.28
N ALA A 14 -23.68 -13.28 17.11
CA ALA A 14 -24.54 -12.38 16.33
C ALA A 14 -25.93 -12.19 16.97
N GLU A 15 -26.39 -13.16 17.76
CA GLU A 15 -27.67 -13.13 18.46
C GLU A 15 -27.55 -12.55 19.89
N ALA A 16 -26.36 -12.09 20.29
CA ALA A 16 -26.12 -11.40 21.57
C ALA A 16 -27.11 -10.25 21.87
N PRO A 17 -27.47 -9.36 20.91
CA PRO A 17 -28.46 -8.31 21.16
C PRO A 17 -29.82 -8.86 21.59
N MET A 18 -30.20 -10.06 21.13
CA MET A 18 -31.46 -10.69 21.51
C MET A 18 -31.46 -11.12 22.98
N VAL A 19 -30.33 -11.61 23.47
CA VAL A 19 -30.18 -11.97 24.89
C VAL A 19 -30.33 -10.71 25.76
N SER A 20 -29.64 -9.62 25.40
CA SER A 20 -29.79 -8.33 26.09
C SER A 20 -31.22 -7.81 26.07
N MET A 21 -31.95 -7.97 24.95
CA MET A 21 -33.38 -7.60 24.87
C MET A 21 -34.26 -8.42 25.83
N ILE A 22 -34.02 -9.73 25.96
CA ILE A 22 -34.75 -10.61 26.88
C ILE A 22 -34.46 -10.22 28.33
N GLN A 23 -33.19 -10.02 28.68
CA GLN A 23 -32.75 -9.56 29.99
C GLN A 23 -33.41 -8.22 30.35
N LEU A 24 -33.37 -7.25 29.43
CA LEU A 24 -34.00 -5.95 29.61
C LEU A 24 -35.52 -6.00 29.67
N ALA A 25 -36.18 -6.92 28.97
CA ALA A 25 -37.64 -7.04 29.00
C ALA A 25 -38.13 -7.60 30.35
N ASN A 26 -37.40 -8.57 30.91
CA ASN A 26 -37.79 -9.26 32.13
C ASN A 26 -37.09 -8.76 33.40
N ASP A 27 -36.16 -7.81 33.25
CA ASP A 27 -35.32 -7.31 34.35
C ASP A 27 -34.48 -8.43 34.99
N TRP A 28 -33.86 -9.25 34.15
CA TRP A 28 -33.04 -10.40 34.58
C TRP A 28 -31.56 -10.11 34.43
N SER A 29 -30.80 -10.32 35.50
CA SER A 29 -29.35 -10.51 35.48
C SER A 29 -28.94 -11.80 34.73
N ASP A 30 -27.65 -12.01 34.48
CA ASP A 30 -27.17 -13.27 33.89
C ASP A 30 -27.45 -14.46 34.82
N ALA A 31 -27.32 -14.28 36.14
CA ALA A 31 -27.64 -15.30 37.13
C ALA A 31 -29.13 -15.70 37.10
N GLU A 32 -30.02 -14.72 37.00
CA GLU A 32 -31.46 -14.99 36.88
C GLU A 32 -31.80 -15.61 35.54
N LEU A 33 -31.16 -15.17 34.45
CA LEU A 33 -31.32 -15.76 33.13
C LEU A 33 -30.96 -17.26 33.13
N VAL A 34 -29.86 -17.63 33.80
CA VAL A 34 -29.42 -19.04 33.97
C VAL A 34 -30.45 -19.86 34.73
N VAL A 35 -31.00 -19.32 35.82
CA VAL A 35 -32.07 -19.98 36.60
C VAL A 35 -33.31 -20.18 35.75
N GLN A 36 -33.73 -19.18 34.98
CA GLN A 36 -34.92 -19.27 34.12
C GLN A 36 -34.70 -20.18 32.91
N ALA A 37 -33.45 -20.35 32.48
CA ALA A 37 -33.06 -21.25 31.40
C ALA A 37 -32.87 -22.71 31.87
N ASP A 38 -33.04 -23.00 33.17
CA ASP A 38 -32.80 -24.32 33.77
C ASP A 38 -31.37 -24.84 33.50
N ALA A 39 -30.41 -23.91 33.46
CA ALA A 39 -28.99 -24.22 33.24
C ALA A 39 -28.25 -24.44 34.57
N ASP A 40 -27.16 -25.22 34.52
CA ASP A 40 -26.39 -25.59 35.72
C ASP A 40 -25.78 -24.36 36.43
N PRO A 41 -26.25 -24.02 37.65
CA PRO A 41 -25.73 -22.88 38.40
C PRO A 41 -24.25 -23.02 38.78
N ALA A 42 -23.75 -24.25 38.98
CA ALA A 42 -22.36 -24.49 39.35
C ALA A 42 -21.41 -24.23 38.17
N ALA A 43 -21.77 -24.72 36.98
CA ALA A 43 -21.04 -24.41 35.74
C ALA A 43 -21.05 -22.89 35.45
N PHE A 44 -22.18 -22.23 35.66
CA PHE A 44 -22.27 -20.78 35.49
C PHE A 44 -21.37 -20.01 36.48
N ALA A 45 -21.36 -20.39 37.76
CA ALA A 45 -20.50 -19.75 38.76
C ALA A 45 -19.00 -19.90 38.40
N GLN A 46 -18.59 -21.05 37.86
CA GLN A 46 -17.24 -21.24 37.35
C GLN A 46 -16.94 -20.33 36.16
N LEU A 47 -17.88 -20.20 35.22
CA LEU A 47 -17.74 -19.30 34.07
C LEU A 47 -17.60 -17.83 34.52
N VAL A 48 -18.45 -17.36 35.42
CA VAL A 48 -18.38 -16.00 35.98
C VAL A 48 -17.03 -15.76 36.66
N THR A 49 -16.50 -16.75 37.37
CA THR A 49 -15.17 -16.67 37.99
C THR A 49 -14.07 -16.53 36.93
N GLN A 50 -14.11 -17.34 35.87
CA GLN A 50 -13.14 -17.26 34.77
C GLN A 50 -13.21 -15.90 34.05
N ILE A 51 -14.42 -15.43 33.74
CA ILE A 51 -14.60 -14.12 33.10
C ILE A 51 -14.13 -12.99 34.01
N SER A 52 -14.38 -13.08 35.32
CA SER A 52 -13.92 -12.07 36.29
C SER A 52 -12.40 -12.00 36.36
N ALA A 53 -11.70 -13.14 36.34
CA ALA A 53 -10.24 -13.17 36.25
C ALA A 53 -9.73 -12.52 34.94
N ILE A 54 -10.39 -12.77 33.82
CA ILE A 54 -10.07 -12.10 32.53
C ILE A 54 -10.34 -10.59 32.63
N LYS A 55 -11.42 -10.15 33.28
CA LYS A 55 -11.71 -8.72 33.48
C LYS A 55 -10.59 -8.04 34.27
N GLU A 56 -10.15 -8.65 35.36
CA GLU A 56 -9.04 -8.15 36.18
C GLU A 56 -7.74 -8.06 35.37
N GLU A 57 -7.42 -9.10 34.59
CA GLU A 57 -6.26 -9.06 33.68
C GLU A 57 -6.39 -7.93 32.65
N LEU A 58 -7.55 -7.79 32.00
CA LEU A 58 -7.82 -6.72 31.03
C LEU A 58 -7.73 -5.32 31.65
N GLN A 59 -8.14 -5.13 32.91
CA GLN A 59 -7.97 -3.84 33.60
C GLN A 59 -6.50 -3.44 33.73
N THR A 60 -5.57 -4.39 33.78
CA THR A 60 -4.14 -4.10 33.78
C THR A 60 -3.58 -3.80 32.39
N LEU A 61 -4.29 -4.21 31.33
CA LEU A 61 -3.85 -4.10 29.94
C LEU A 61 -4.50 -2.94 29.18
N VAL A 62 -5.68 -2.48 29.62
CA VAL A 62 -6.47 -1.43 28.98
C VAL A 62 -6.15 -0.08 29.62
N TYR A 63 -5.84 0.93 28.81
CA TYR A 63 -5.58 2.30 29.30
C TYR A 63 -6.76 3.27 29.12
N LEU A 64 -7.81 2.87 28.40
CA LEU A 64 -8.93 3.74 28.06
C LEU A 64 -9.90 3.90 29.24
N PRO A 65 -10.12 5.12 29.78
CA PRO A 65 -10.92 5.32 30.99
C PRO A 65 -12.35 4.78 30.90
N LYS A 66 -13.02 4.94 29.75
CA LYS A 66 -14.37 4.41 29.52
C LYS A 66 -14.41 2.88 29.58
N THR A 67 -13.46 2.21 28.94
CA THR A 67 -13.37 0.74 28.96
C THR A 67 -13.01 0.22 30.34
N LEU A 68 -12.10 0.90 31.05
CA LEU A 68 -11.79 0.61 32.45
C LEU A 68 -13.03 0.73 33.35
N ALA A 69 -13.83 1.77 33.18
CA ALA A 69 -15.08 1.95 33.93
C ALA A 69 -16.06 0.80 33.67
N ARG A 70 -16.22 0.37 32.40
CA ARG A 70 -17.04 -0.80 32.03
C ARG A 70 -16.51 -2.09 32.68
N LEU A 71 -15.20 -2.34 32.60
CA LEU A 71 -14.56 -3.51 33.22
C LEU A 71 -14.72 -3.49 34.76
N ALA A 72 -14.72 -2.32 35.38
CA ALA A 72 -14.85 -2.13 36.82
C ALA A 72 -16.31 -2.10 37.33
N THR A 73 -17.30 -2.36 36.47
CA THR A 73 -18.71 -2.35 36.86
C THR A 73 -18.96 -3.35 37.99
N PRO A 74 -19.52 -2.92 39.14
CA PRO A 74 -19.79 -3.78 40.28
C PRO A 74 -20.91 -4.78 39.98
N ASN A 75 -21.01 -5.84 40.78
CA ASN A 75 -22.06 -6.87 40.70
C ASN A 75 -22.19 -7.52 39.31
N PHE A 76 -21.06 -7.73 38.64
CA PHE A 76 -21.01 -8.40 37.34
C PHE A 76 -21.74 -9.74 37.37
N ALA A 77 -22.54 -10.01 36.34
CA ALA A 77 -23.43 -11.17 36.20
C ALA A 77 -24.61 -11.27 37.17
N HIS A 78 -24.66 -10.40 38.19
CA HIS A 78 -25.66 -10.46 39.27
C HIS A 78 -26.59 -9.24 39.31
N ALA A 79 -26.35 -8.22 38.50
CA ALA A 79 -27.19 -7.04 38.42
C ALA A 79 -27.34 -6.55 36.97
N LEU A 80 -28.55 -6.07 36.65
CA LEU A 80 -28.87 -5.40 35.40
C LEU A 80 -29.53 -4.05 35.72
N ALA A 81 -29.03 -2.97 35.14
CA ALA A 81 -29.63 -1.64 35.29
C ALA A 81 -30.78 -1.41 34.28
N ALA A 82 -31.78 -2.29 34.24
CA ALA A 82 -32.80 -2.26 33.17
C ALA A 82 -33.65 -0.98 33.21
N ALA A 83 -33.98 -0.49 34.41
CA ALA A 83 -34.72 0.75 34.59
C ALA A 83 -33.97 1.94 33.97
N ASP A 84 -32.66 2.03 34.19
CA ASP A 84 -31.82 3.09 33.63
C ASP A 84 -31.80 3.02 32.10
N VAL A 85 -31.63 1.82 31.54
CA VAL A 85 -31.62 1.62 30.08
C VAL A 85 -32.95 2.04 29.45
N ARG A 86 -34.07 1.64 30.05
CA ARG A 86 -35.42 2.00 29.57
C ARG A 86 -35.70 3.50 29.67
N ALA A 87 -35.05 4.21 30.60
CA ALA A 87 -35.17 5.65 30.77
C ALA A 87 -34.29 6.48 29.81
N LEU A 88 -33.27 5.87 29.16
CA LEU A 88 -32.34 6.58 28.28
C LEU A 88 -33.01 7.37 27.14
N PRO A 89 -34.06 6.90 26.45
CA PRO A 89 -34.73 7.68 25.41
C PRO A 89 -35.31 9.01 25.91
N GLN A 90 -35.58 9.13 27.22
CA GLN A 90 -36.13 10.32 27.87
C GLN A 90 -35.05 11.15 28.59
N SER A 91 -33.78 10.73 28.55
CA SER A 91 -32.68 11.33 29.32
C SER A 91 -32.17 12.68 28.79
N GLY A 92 -32.67 13.15 27.65
CA GLY A 92 -32.20 14.38 27.00
C GLY A 92 -30.83 14.26 26.33
N LEU A 93 -30.24 13.04 26.29
CA LEU A 93 -29.02 12.77 25.54
C LEU A 93 -29.22 12.93 24.03
N ALA A 94 -28.19 13.39 23.33
CA ALA A 94 -28.17 13.40 21.88
C ALA A 94 -28.34 11.97 21.34
N GLN A 95 -29.04 11.82 20.21
CA GLN A 95 -29.37 10.50 19.65
C GLN A 95 -28.13 9.68 19.28
N SER A 96 -27.01 10.34 18.95
CA SER A 96 -25.71 9.71 18.72
C SER A 96 -25.02 9.20 20.00
N ALA A 97 -25.37 9.71 21.18
CA ALA A 97 -24.80 9.31 22.46
C ALA A 97 -25.57 8.16 23.14
N LEU A 98 -26.81 7.90 22.71
CA LEU A 98 -27.66 6.85 23.28
C LEU A 98 -27.04 5.44 23.19
N PRO A 99 -26.45 5.00 22.07
CA PRO A 99 -25.87 3.65 21.98
C PRO A 99 -24.75 3.43 23.01
N ASP A 100 -23.91 4.45 23.22
CA ASP A 100 -22.79 4.38 24.15
C ASP A 100 -23.26 4.31 25.61
N ALA A 101 -24.33 5.06 25.94
CA ALA A 101 -24.96 5.03 27.25
C ALA A 101 -25.65 3.69 27.55
N VAL A 102 -26.26 3.05 26.54
CA VAL A 102 -26.81 1.69 26.67
C VAL A 102 -25.69 0.70 27.01
N LYS A 103 -24.56 0.74 26.28
CA LYS A 103 -23.40 -0.13 26.56
C LYS A 103 -22.88 0.04 27.98
N ASP A 104 -22.77 1.28 28.47
CA ASP A 104 -22.30 1.56 29.83
C ASP A 104 -23.23 0.97 30.91
N ARG A 105 -24.55 0.98 30.68
CA ARG A 105 -25.53 0.42 31.62
C ARG A 105 -25.67 -1.10 31.53
N LEU A 106 -25.32 -1.69 30.38
CA LEU A 106 -25.28 -3.14 30.18
C LEU A 106 -23.94 -3.76 30.58
N ALA A 107 -22.90 -2.99 30.90
CA ALA A 107 -21.57 -3.50 31.25
C ALA A 107 -21.54 -4.44 32.48
N GLY A 108 -22.60 -4.44 33.29
CA GLY A 108 -22.82 -5.38 34.39
C GLY A 108 -23.17 -6.81 33.94
N THR A 109 -23.60 -7.01 32.69
CA THR A 109 -23.91 -8.34 32.15
C THR A 109 -22.80 -8.90 31.27
N ILE A 110 -22.73 -10.22 31.11
CA ILE A 110 -21.73 -10.90 30.27
C ILE A 110 -21.83 -10.41 28.82
N VAL A 111 -23.05 -10.33 28.29
CA VAL A 111 -23.29 -9.91 26.90
C VAL A 111 -22.97 -8.42 26.70
N GLY A 112 -23.42 -7.57 27.63
CA GLY A 112 -23.16 -6.13 27.54
C GLY A 112 -21.68 -5.79 27.73
N LEU A 113 -20.98 -6.52 28.61
CA LEU A 113 -19.53 -6.42 28.74
C LEU A 113 -18.83 -6.88 27.46
N TYR A 114 -19.25 -7.98 26.84
CA TYR A 114 -18.67 -8.44 25.58
C TYR A 114 -18.79 -7.37 24.49
N GLU A 115 -19.97 -6.78 24.29
CA GLU A 115 -20.14 -5.68 23.33
C GLU A 115 -19.26 -4.46 23.71
N GLY A 116 -19.25 -4.06 24.98
CA GLY A 116 -18.46 -2.93 25.46
C GLY A 116 -16.94 -3.11 25.39
N VAL A 117 -16.44 -4.35 25.51
CA VAL A 117 -15.01 -4.72 25.37
C VAL A 117 -14.66 -5.04 23.92
N SER A 118 -15.60 -5.50 23.11
CA SER A 118 -15.39 -5.71 21.66
C SER A 118 -14.96 -4.41 20.96
N ASP A 119 -15.49 -3.26 21.39
CA ASP A 119 -15.04 -1.94 20.93
C ASP A 119 -13.55 -1.70 21.25
N TRP A 120 -13.08 -2.14 22.42
CA TRP A 120 -11.67 -2.08 22.80
C TRP A 120 -10.82 -3.06 21.99
N TYR A 121 -11.32 -4.27 21.75
CA TYR A 121 -10.67 -5.22 20.86
C TYR A 121 -10.52 -4.63 19.45
N LEU A 122 -11.54 -3.96 18.92
CA LEU A 122 -11.43 -3.21 17.68
C LEU A 122 -10.32 -2.15 17.79
N ARG A 123 -10.24 -1.40 18.89
CA ARG A 123 -9.18 -0.41 19.19
C ARG A 123 -7.77 -0.97 19.39
N THR A 124 -7.55 -2.27 19.57
CA THR A 124 -6.18 -2.82 19.61
C THR A 124 -5.40 -2.60 18.30
N GLY A 125 -6.09 -2.33 17.17
CA GLY A 125 -5.47 -1.88 15.93
C GLY A 125 -5.17 -0.37 15.84
N GLU A 126 -5.61 0.44 16.80
CA GLU A 126 -5.32 1.89 16.88
C GLU A 126 -3.82 2.14 16.95
N GLY A 127 -3.12 1.41 17.83
CA GLY A 127 -1.67 1.48 17.94
C GLY A 127 -0.95 1.12 16.63
N ARG A 128 -1.53 0.22 15.83
CA ARG A 128 -0.99 -0.14 14.51
C ARG A 128 -1.12 1.00 13.51
N VAL A 129 -2.31 1.60 13.38
CA VAL A 129 -2.52 2.73 12.45
C VAL A 129 -1.68 3.92 12.88
N ALA A 130 -1.62 4.21 14.17
CA ALA A 130 -0.81 5.30 14.70
C ALA A 130 0.70 5.04 14.55
N ALA A 131 1.17 3.80 14.70
CA ALA A 131 2.56 3.42 14.42
C ALA A 131 2.91 3.59 12.93
N ILE A 132 2.00 3.20 12.01
CA ILE A 132 2.19 3.44 10.57
C ILE A 132 2.33 4.93 10.29
N LYS A 133 1.45 5.78 10.85
CA LYS A 133 1.54 7.24 10.71
C LYS A 133 2.87 7.77 11.28
N ALA A 134 3.28 7.31 12.46
CA ALA A 134 4.54 7.71 13.09
C ALA A 134 5.78 7.32 12.26
N VAL A 135 5.80 6.14 11.65
CA VAL A 135 6.87 5.71 10.72
C VAL A 135 6.92 6.67 9.53
N VAL A 136 5.77 6.96 8.92
CA VAL A 136 5.70 7.85 7.76
C VAL A 136 6.13 9.27 8.11
N ASP A 137 5.72 9.79 9.26
CA ASP A 137 6.09 11.12 9.72
C ASP A 137 7.58 11.22 10.05
N ALA A 138 8.16 10.21 10.71
CA ALA A 138 9.60 10.14 10.97
C ALA A 138 10.42 10.12 9.68
N GLU A 139 10.00 9.30 8.72
CA GLU A 139 10.60 9.19 7.39
C GLU A 139 10.55 10.52 6.62
N ARG A 140 9.40 11.21 6.64
CA ARG A 140 9.23 12.53 6.02
C ARG A 140 10.04 13.63 6.70
N ALA A 141 10.36 13.50 7.98
CA ALA A 141 11.16 14.49 8.70
C ALA A 141 12.64 14.45 8.32
N VAL A 142 13.13 13.32 7.81
CA VAL A 142 14.56 13.13 7.49
C VAL A 142 14.85 13.05 6.00
N ARG A 143 13.87 12.70 5.16
CA ARG A 143 14.06 12.59 3.71
C ARG A 143 12.76 12.80 2.92
N ASP A 144 12.92 12.99 1.62
CA ASP A 144 11.79 13.11 0.70
C ASP A 144 11.10 11.76 0.48
N ILE A 145 9.82 11.68 0.85
CA ILE A 145 8.99 10.49 0.63
C ILE A 145 8.12 10.69 -0.61
N SER A 146 8.49 10.00 -1.68
CA SER A 146 7.82 10.05 -2.98
C SER A 146 6.50 9.26 -3.02
N GLY A 147 6.30 8.35 -2.06
CA GLY A 147 5.07 7.59 -1.86
C GLY A 147 5.24 6.46 -0.84
N VAL A 148 4.13 6.06 -0.22
CA VAL A 148 4.08 5.02 0.81
C VAL A 148 3.26 3.83 0.30
N ILE A 149 3.75 2.62 0.54
CA ILE A 149 3.01 1.37 0.33
C ILE A 149 2.85 0.65 1.66
N VAL A 150 1.61 0.28 2.00
CA VAL A 150 1.31 -0.56 3.15
C VAL A 150 0.70 -1.88 2.68
N PHE A 151 1.32 -3.00 3.05
CA PHE A 151 0.73 -4.32 2.87
C PHE A 151 -0.12 -4.66 4.09
N ASP A 152 -1.37 -5.05 3.86
CA ASP A 152 -2.28 -5.45 4.93
C ASP A 152 -3.21 -6.60 4.53
N ARG A 153 -3.90 -7.20 5.50
CA ARG A 153 -4.86 -8.28 5.29
C ARG A 153 -6.05 -7.78 4.47
N GLY A 154 -6.52 -8.60 3.54
CA GLY A 154 -7.64 -8.27 2.64
C GLY A 154 -9.01 -8.23 3.32
N ARG A 155 -9.27 -7.22 4.14
CA ARG A 155 -10.62 -6.89 4.65
C ARG A 155 -11.27 -5.86 3.73
N HIS A 156 -12.52 -6.12 3.35
CA HIS A 156 -13.33 -5.27 2.48
C HIS A 156 -14.26 -4.35 3.29
N LEU A 157 -14.66 -3.23 2.68
CA LEU A 157 -15.74 -2.37 3.17
C LEU A 157 -17.10 -2.87 2.63
N ASN A 158 -18.10 -2.98 3.49
CA ASN A 158 -19.47 -3.37 3.14
C ASN A 158 -20.31 -2.20 2.58
N TRP A 159 -19.72 -1.42 1.67
CA TRP A 159 -20.29 -0.15 1.17
C TRP A 159 -21.65 -0.28 0.45
N ARG A 160 -22.05 -1.47 0.01
CA ARG A 160 -23.35 -1.71 -0.64
C ARG A 160 -24.53 -1.77 0.33
N HIS A 161 -24.28 -2.01 1.62
CA HIS A 161 -25.31 -2.23 2.64
C HIS A 161 -25.44 -1.06 3.61
N GLY A 162 -24.90 0.11 3.24
CA GLY A 162 -24.90 1.32 4.05
C GLY A 162 -23.50 1.74 4.48
N VAL A 163 -23.44 2.45 5.61
CA VAL A 163 -22.18 2.93 6.20
C VAL A 163 -21.53 1.77 6.96
N ASP A 164 -20.36 1.36 6.52
CA ASP A 164 -19.58 0.31 7.20
C ASP A 164 -18.64 0.92 8.24
N ASN A 165 -18.39 0.18 9.32
CA ASN A 165 -17.41 0.52 10.35
C ASN A 165 -16.40 -0.64 10.46
N PRO A 166 -15.29 -0.59 9.70
CA PRO A 166 -14.32 -1.68 9.67
C PRO A 166 -13.45 -1.75 10.94
N GLY A 167 -13.53 -0.79 11.86
CA GLY A 167 -12.54 -0.62 12.91
C GLY A 167 -11.14 -0.40 12.34
N TYR A 168 -10.13 -0.98 12.96
CA TYR A 168 -8.72 -0.81 12.55
C TYR A 168 -8.14 -2.00 11.75
N ASP A 169 -8.98 -2.94 11.31
CA ASP A 169 -8.52 -4.23 10.79
C ASP A 169 -8.37 -4.24 9.27
N GLY A 170 -7.26 -4.83 8.81
CA GLY A 170 -6.95 -5.01 7.39
C GLY A 170 -6.94 -3.71 6.57
N VAL A 171 -7.00 -3.90 5.25
CA VAL A 171 -7.03 -2.80 4.27
C VAL A 171 -8.19 -1.84 4.54
N ALA A 172 -9.40 -2.34 4.77
CA ALA A 172 -10.57 -1.50 5.04
C ALA A 172 -10.41 -0.60 6.27
N GLY A 173 -9.91 -1.15 7.38
CA GLY A 173 -9.73 -0.40 8.62
C GLY A 173 -8.66 0.68 8.50
N LEU A 174 -7.49 0.32 7.96
CA LEU A 174 -6.44 1.31 7.73
C LEU A 174 -6.88 2.40 6.75
N PHE A 175 -7.57 2.04 5.66
CA PHE A 175 -8.08 3.00 4.68
C PHE A 175 -9.06 3.98 5.33
N SER A 176 -10.05 3.47 6.07
CA SER A 176 -11.07 4.29 6.75
C SER A 176 -10.43 5.33 7.67
N GLU A 177 -9.45 4.93 8.47
CA GLU A 177 -8.77 5.79 9.46
C GLU A 177 -7.77 6.79 8.85
N LEU A 178 -7.49 6.69 7.55
CA LEU A 178 -6.72 7.68 6.79
C LEU A 178 -7.61 8.66 6.02
N LEU A 179 -8.92 8.42 5.91
CA LEU A 179 -9.82 9.35 5.24
C LEU A 179 -9.91 10.69 5.98
N GLY A 180 -9.79 11.78 5.22
CA GLY A 180 -9.81 13.14 5.75
C GLY A 180 -8.52 13.57 6.46
N ASP A 181 -7.44 12.81 6.33
CA ASP A 181 -6.08 13.26 6.71
C ASP A 181 -5.45 13.95 5.49
N ASP A 182 -5.35 15.28 5.52
CA ASP A 182 -4.94 16.11 4.37
C ASP A 182 -3.51 15.83 3.87
N ARG A 183 -2.71 15.11 4.68
CA ARG A 183 -1.37 14.68 4.29
C ARG A 183 -1.39 13.52 3.28
N PHE A 184 -2.54 12.86 3.12
CA PHE A 184 -2.66 11.62 2.36
C PHE A 184 -3.78 11.69 1.31
N THR A 185 -3.40 11.37 0.08
CA THR A 185 -4.35 10.95 -0.95
C THR A 185 -4.24 9.44 -1.08
N VAL A 186 -5.20 8.75 -0.48
CA VAL A 186 -5.11 7.32 -0.21
C VAL A 186 -5.76 6.53 -1.35
N MET A 187 -5.07 5.48 -1.77
CA MET A 187 -5.60 4.44 -2.64
C MET A 187 -5.52 3.09 -1.91
N ALA A 188 -6.63 2.38 -1.76
CA ALA A 188 -6.64 1.00 -1.31
C ALA A 188 -6.98 0.06 -2.47
N ALA A 189 -6.19 -0.99 -2.70
CA ALA A 189 -6.40 -1.92 -3.80
C ALA A 189 -6.58 -3.36 -3.31
N LEU A 190 -7.78 -3.90 -3.49
CA LEU A 190 -8.15 -5.28 -3.18
C LEU A 190 -8.34 -6.10 -4.45
N SER A 191 -8.55 -7.40 -4.31
CA SER A 191 -8.68 -8.31 -5.46
C SER A 191 -9.89 -8.02 -6.34
N ASN A 192 -10.94 -7.39 -5.80
CA ASN A 192 -12.24 -7.20 -6.45
C ASN A 192 -12.69 -5.72 -6.54
N GLU A 193 -11.98 -4.82 -5.88
CA GLU A 193 -12.33 -3.38 -5.86
C GLU A 193 -11.15 -2.54 -5.41
N MET A 194 -11.24 -1.24 -5.68
CA MET A 194 -10.31 -0.23 -5.22
C MET A 194 -11.07 0.91 -4.55
N TYR A 195 -10.48 1.50 -3.52
CA TYR A 195 -11.03 2.64 -2.81
C TYR A 195 -10.08 3.85 -2.94
N PHE A 196 -10.65 5.03 -3.06
CA PHE A 196 -9.90 6.28 -3.19
C PHE A 196 -10.45 7.35 -2.25
N THR A 197 -9.59 8.21 -1.72
CA THR A 197 -10.02 9.46 -1.07
C THR A 197 -10.95 10.22 -2.01
N TYR A 198 -12.05 10.73 -1.48
CA TYR A 198 -13.00 11.55 -2.23
C TYR A 198 -12.78 13.03 -1.94
N ASP A 199 -12.51 13.79 -3.00
CA ASP A 199 -12.61 15.25 -3.03
C ASP A 199 -13.63 15.62 -4.14
N PRO A 200 -14.77 16.25 -3.80
CA PRO A 200 -15.76 16.67 -4.79
C PRO A 200 -15.22 17.66 -5.82
N GLN A 201 -14.22 18.48 -5.47
CA GLN A 201 -13.67 19.52 -6.34
C GLN A 201 -12.56 19.00 -7.25
N ASP A 202 -11.78 18.02 -6.79
CA ASP A 202 -10.74 17.36 -7.57
C ASP A 202 -10.77 15.83 -7.42
N PRO A 203 -11.76 15.13 -8.03
CA PRO A 203 -11.89 13.69 -7.87
C PRO A 203 -10.70 12.93 -8.46
N VAL A 204 -9.96 12.22 -7.61
CA VAL A 204 -8.78 11.43 -8.01
C VAL A 204 -9.14 10.42 -9.10
N THR A 205 -10.31 9.79 -9.04
CA THR A 205 -10.73 8.84 -10.07
C THR A 205 -11.00 9.50 -11.42
N ALA A 206 -11.47 10.74 -11.46
CA ALA A 206 -11.60 11.49 -12.71
C ALA A 206 -10.22 11.77 -13.33
N ARG A 207 -9.25 12.22 -12.51
CA ARG A 207 -7.86 12.39 -12.95
C ARG A 207 -7.22 11.10 -13.45
N ILE A 208 -7.50 9.96 -12.80
CA ILE A 208 -7.04 8.65 -13.26
C ILE A 208 -7.64 8.31 -14.63
N ALA A 209 -8.93 8.59 -14.85
CA ALA A 209 -9.56 8.36 -16.16
C ALA A 209 -8.92 9.23 -17.27
N ASP A 210 -8.63 10.49 -16.98
CA ASP A 210 -7.91 11.38 -17.89
C ASP A 210 -6.46 10.90 -18.12
N PHE A 211 -5.77 10.44 -17.08
CA PHE A 211 -4.45 9.81 -17.20
C PHE A 211 -4.47 8.60 -18.13
N ILE A 212 -5.46 7.71 -17.98
CA ILE A 212 -5.61 6.55 -18.86
C ILE A 212 -5.79 7.01 -20.33
N ARG A 213 -6.62 8.03 -20.58
CA ARG A 213 -6.81 8.55 -21.94
C ARG A 213 -5.52 9.19 -22.48
N ASN A 214 -5.05 10.24 -21.80
CA ASN A 214 -4.02 11.12 -22.32
C ASN A 214 -2.64 10.45 -22.33
N ARG A 215 -2.27 9.75 -21.24
CA ARG A 215 -0.93 9.16 -21.10
C ARG A 215 -0.86 7.76 -21.71
N LEU A 216 -1.87 6.92 -21.46
CA LEU A 216 -1.80 5.52 -21.89
C LEU A 216 -2.35 5.31 -23.30
N MET A 217 -3.55 5.82 -23.60
CA MET A 217 -4.17 5.60 -24.91
C MET A 217 -3.55 6.48 -25.99
N ASP A 218 -3.51 7.80 -25.78
CA ASP A 218 -2.98 8.77 -26.73
C ASP A 218 -1.44 8.83 -26.72
N GLY A 219 -0.82 8.36 -25.63
CA GLY A 219 0.64 8.22 -25.48
C GLY A 219 1.11 6.80 -25.78
N ASP A 220 1.30 5.99 -24.75
CA ASP A 220 2.02 4.70 -24.83
C ASP A 220 1.48 3.75 -25.92
N VAL A 221 0.16 3.53 -25.94
CA VAL A 221 -0.46 2.60 -26.90
C VAL A 221 -0.43 3.18 -28.31
N ALA A 222 -0.67 4.48 -28.46
CA ALA A 222 -0.54 5.17 -29.74
C ALA A 222 0.86 5.01 -30.34
N HIS A 223 1.90 5.32 -29.56
CA HIS A 223 3.30 5.20 -29.98
C HIS A 223 3.65 3.74 -30.31
N ALA A 224 3.15 2.76 -29.55
CA ALA A 224 3.37 1.35 -29.85
C ALA A 224 2.70 0.93 -31.18
N ILE A 225 1.49 1.42 -31.46
CA ILE A 225 0.79 1.17 -32.73
C ILE A 225 1.56 1.82 -33.89
N PHE A 226 1.99 3.07 -33.74
CA PHE A 226 2.74 3.75 -34.79
C PHE A 226 4.11 3.11 -35.05
N SER A 227 4.84 2.79 -33.97
CA SER A 227 6.12 2.08 -34.04
C SER A 227 5.98 0.73 -34.74
N LEU A 228 4.90 -0.02 -34.47
CA LEU A 228 4.60 -1.26 -35.19
C LEU A 228 4.50 -1.04 -36.71
N PHE A 229 3.98 0.11 -37.16
CA PHE A 229 3.88 0.43 -38.57
C PHE A 229 5.25 0.69 -39.20
N VAL A 230 6.07 1.54 -38.57
CA VAL A 230 7.28 2.10 -39.22
C VAL A 230 8.58 1.39 -38.84
N ALA A 231 8.66 0.68 -37.71
CA ALA A 231 9.91 0.15 -37.18
C ALA A 231 10.64 -0.77 -38.18
N GLY A 232 11.92 -0.47 -38.43
CA GLY A 232 12.76 -1.23 -39.36
C GLY A 232 12.38 -1.11 -40.83
N LEU A 233 11.56 -0.12 -41.21
CA LEU A 233 11.33 0.24 -42.61
C LEU A 233 12.23 1.41 -43.02
N ASP A 234 12.81 1.31 -44.20
CA ASP A 234 13.57 2.39 -44.83
C ASP A 234 12.58 3.42 -45.42
N LEU A 235 12.18 4.38 -44.58
CA LEU A 235 11.26 5.46 -44.91
C LEU A 235 11.99 6.80 -44.77
N PRO A 236 11.84 7.73 -45.73
CA PRO A 236 12.36 9.08 -45.56
C PRO A 236 11.76 9.75 -44.32
N GLU A 237 12.57 10.51 -43.58
CA GLU A 237 12.17 11.15 -42.31
C GLU A 237 10.89 11.98 -42.47
N HIS A 238 10.80 12.81 -43.52
CA HIS A 238 9.61 13.63 -43.81
C HIS A 238 8.33 12.79 -44.02
N VAL A 239 8.44 11.55 -44.52
CA VAL A 239 7.31 10.64 -44.67
C VAL A 239 6.90 10.08 -43.31
N VAL A 240 7.87 9.72 -42.47
CA VAL A 240 7.59 9.25 -41.10
C VAL A 240 6.87 10.35 -40.33
N THR A 241 7.38 11.58 -40.34
CA THR A 241 6.77 12.71 -39.65
C THR A 241 5.36 13.04 -40.16
N ASP A 242 5.11 13.06 -41.48
CA ASP A 242 3.75 13.31 -42.03
C ASP A 242 2.78 12.19 -41.63
N LEU A 243 3.21 10.93 -41.66
CA LEU A 243 2.38 9.79 -41.24
C LEU A 243 2.12 9.80 -39.74
N GLU A 244 3.11 10.19 -38.94
CA GLU A 244 3.02 10.32 -37.49
C GLU A 244 1.96 11.35 -37.12
N THR A 245 2.11 12.59 -37.59
CA THR A 245 1.15 13.68 -37.33
C THR A 245 -0.26 13.27 -37.72
N ARG A 246 -0.46 12.72 -38.93
CA ARG A 246 -1.77 12.25 -39.38
C ARG A 246 -2.34 11.14 -38.51
N PHE A 247 -1.50 10.23 -38.02
CA PHE A 247 -1.95 9.14 -37.17
C PHE A 247 -2.38 9.66 -35.80
N PHE A 248 -1.55 10.48 -35.15
CA PHE A 248 -1.84 11.03 -33.82
C PHE A 248 -3.06 11.95 -33.83
N ASP A 249 -3.20 12.85 -34.81
CA ASP A 249 -4.38 13.70 -34.96
C ASP A 249 -5.67 12.86 -35.03
N ARG A 250 -5.64 11.81 -35.87
CA ARG A 250 -6.80 10.92 -36.04
C ARG A 250 -7.09 10.09 -34.80
N LEU A 251 -6.05 9.73 -34.05
CA LEU A 251 -6.18 8.91 -32.87
C LEU A 251 -6.78 9.72 -31.73
N VAL A 252 -6.31 10.95 -31.49
CA VAL A 252 -6.86 11.86 -30.47
C VAL A 252 -8.34 12.15 -30.74
N ASP A 253 -8.70 12.46 -31.99
CA ASP A 253 -10.11 12.60 -32.39
C ASP A 253 -10.92 11.33 -32.11
N PHE A 254 -10.30 10.16 -32.33
CA PHE A 254 -10.97 8.88 -32.14
C PHE A 254 -11.16 8.54 -30.67
N THR A 255 -10.14 8.70 -29.83
CA THR A 255 -10.17 8.38 -28.40
C THR A 255 -11.14 9.29 -27.64
N ALA A 256 -11.29 10.55 -28.06
CA ALA A 256 -12.37 11.43 -27.58
C ALA A 256 -13.76 10.81 -27.80
N THR A 257 -14.00 10.09 -28.91
CA THR A 257 -15.29 9.41 -29.14
C THR A 257 -15.50 8.16 -28.31
N LEU A 258 -14.48 7.68 -27.60
CA LEU A 258 -14.54 6.50 -26.73
C LEU A 258 -14.88 6.84 -25.28
N GLU A 259 -15.07 8.12 -24.98
CA GLU A 259 -15.30 8.58 -23.61
C GLU A 259 -16.46 7.82 -22.94
N HIS A 260 -17.64 7.72 -23.54
CA HIS A 260 -18.78 7.02 -22.92
C HIS A 260 -19.01 5.61 -23.46
N MET A 261 -17.94 4.90 -23.79
CA MET A 261 -18.05 3.59 -24.41
C MET A 261 -18.17 2.47 -23.37
N HIS A 262 -19.28 1.73 -23.38
CA HIS A 262 -19.49 0.56 -22.51
C HIS A 262 -19.15 -0.80 -23.17
N ALA A 263 -18.84 -0.82 -24.48
CA ALA A 263 -18.48 -2.03 -25.19
C ALA A 263 -17.49 -1.76 -26.34
N ALA A 264 -16.48 -2.62 -26.49
CA ALA A 264 -15.45 -2.47 -27.51
C ALA A 264 -16.03 -2.59 -28.94
N ARG A 265 -15.77 -1.58 -29.78
CA ARG A 265 -16.21 -1.54 -31.19
C ARG A 265 -15.01 -1.50 -32.14
N LEU A 266 -14.28 -2.62 -32.23
CA LEU A 266 -13.03 -2.72 -33.00
C LEU A 266 -13.15 -2.25 -34.46
N GLY A 267 -14.31 -2.45 -35.08
CA GLY A 267 -14.57 -1.99 -36.46
C GLY A 267 -14.49 -0.46 -36.63
N ALA A 268 -14.82 0.31 -35.59
CA ALA A 268 -14.78 1.76 -35.62
C ALA A 268 -13.36 2.31 -35.79
N PHE A 269 -12.37 1.70 -35.12
CA PHE A 269 -10.95 2.05 -35.25
C PHE A 269 -10.47 1.90 -36.70
N ASN A 270 -10.87 0.80 -37.35
CA ASN A 270 -10.51 0.58 -38.75
C ASN A 270 -11.11 1.65 -39.69
N VAL A 271 -12.34 2.08 -39.43
CA VAL A 271 -13.02 3.09 -40.27
C VAL A 271 -12.45 4.49 -40.05
N LYS A 272 -12.24 4.89 -38.79
CA LYS A 272 -11.87 6.25 -38.42
C LYS A 272 -10.37 6.52 -38.41
N VAL A 273 -9.54 5.51 -38.16
CA VAL A 273 -8.07 5.66 -38.04
C VAL A 273 -7.34 4.96 -39.19
N LEU A 274 -7.48 3.63 -39.33
CA LEU A 274 -6.65 2.86 -40.26
C LEU A 274 -6.94 3.15 -41.74
N ARG A 275 -8.20 3.15 -42.18
CA ARG A 275 -8.55 3.38 -43.59
C ARG A 275 -8.08 4.74 -44.12
N PRO A 276 -8.27 5.86 -43.39
CA PRO A 276 -7.68 7.15 -43.79
C PRO A 276 -6.16 7.10 -43.93
N LEU A 277 -5.46 6.50 -42.97
CA LEU A 277 -4.00 6.39 -43.00
C LEU A 277 -3.51 5.52 -44.17
N GLN A 278 -4.15 4.37 -44.40
CA GLN A 278 -3.87 3.49 -45.54
C GLN A 278 -4.08 4.21 -46.88
N ARG A 279 -5.07 5.10 -46.99
CA ARG A 279 -5.27 5.92 -48.21
C ARG A 279 -4.13 6.92 -48.39
N ALA A 280 -3.62 7.52 -47.32
CA ALA A 280 -2.46 8.40 -47.38
C ALA A 280 -1.22 7.64 -47.86
N VAL A 281 -0.92 6.48 -47.26
CA VAL A 281 0.21 5.61 -47.66
C VAL A 281 0.13 5.21 -49.15
N LYS A 282 -1.06 4.84 -49.64
CA LYS A 282 -1.26 4.49 -51.06
C LYS A 282 -0.95 5.65 -52.01
N ARG A 283 -1.14 6.91 -51.59
CA ARG A 283 -0.84 8.10 -52.41
C ARG A 283 0.65 8.39 -52.49
N LEU A 284 1.44 7.99 -51.49
CA LEU A 284 2.88 8.21 -51.43
C LEU A 284 3.70 7.32 -52.39
N LYS A 285 3.09 6.30 -53.02
CA LYS A 285 3.73 5.43 -54.04
C LYS A 285 5.08 4.84 -53.62
N LEU A 286 5.22 4.41 -52.36
CA LEU A 286 6.47 3.93 -51.73
C LEU A 286 6.90 2.50 -52.14
N GLY A 287 6.43 1.97 -53.28
CA GLY A 287 6.78 0.62 -53.76
C GLY A 287 6.60 -0.50 -52.72
N MET A 288 7.61 -1.36 -52.58
CA MET A 288 7.61 -2.50 -51.65
C MET A 288 7.55 -2.08 -50.18
N THR A 289 8.18 -0.96 -49.81
CA THR A 289 8.09 -0.40 -48.44
C THR A 289 6.65 0.00 -48.11
N GLY A 290 5.95 0.62 -49.08
CA GLY A 290 4.52 0.93 -48.95
C GLY A 290 3.65 -0.31 -48.79
N ALA A 291 3.94 -1.40 -49.51
CA ALA A 291 3.21 -2.67 -49.35
C ALA A 291 3.41 -3.29 -47.96
N ARG A 292 4.65 -3.27 -47.43
CA ARG A 292 4.95 -3.74 -46.07
C ARG A 292 4.26 -2.90 -45.00
N LEU A 293 4.27 -1.57 -45.16
CA LEU A 293 3.56 -0.65 -44.27
C LEU A 293 2.05 -0.93 -44.26
N LEU A 294 1.43 -1.10 -45.43
CA LEU A 294 0.00 -1.44 -45.54
C LEU A 294 -0.33 -2.81 -44.92
N ALA A 295 0.55 -3.81 -45.05
CA ALA A 295 0.38 -5.11 -44.43
C ALA A 295 0.43 -5.05 -42.89
N ARG A 296 1.29 -4.18 -42.32
CA ARG A 296 1.33 -3.92 -40.87
C ARG A 296 0.09 -3.19 -40.37
N MET A 297 -0.53 -2.36 -41.21
CA MET A 297 -1.82 -1.69 -40.94
C MET A 297 -3.05 -2.57 -41.21
N ASP A 298 -2.89 -3.83 -41.65
CA ASP A 298 -4.02 -4.73 -41.88
C ASP A 298 -4.62 -5.19 -40.53
N ARG A 299 -5.95 -5.11 -40.39
CA ARG A 299 -6.67 -5.57 -39.19
C ARG A 299 -6.44 -7.06 -38.84
N ARG A 300 -5.96 -7.86 -39.79
CA ARG A 300 -5.60 -9.27 -39.60
C ARG A 300 -4.23 -9.44 -38.95
N ASN A 301 -3.41 -8.39 -38.89
CA ASN A 301 -2.15 -8.40 -38.16
C ASN A 301 -2.44 -8.62 -36.65
N ALA A 302 -1.83 -9.67 -36.08
CA ALA A 302 -2.11 -10.09 -34.71
C ALA A 302 -1.62 -9.07 -33.67
N ASP A 303 -0.47 -8.44 -33.89
CA ASP A 303 0.09 -7.43 -33.00
C ASP A 303 -0.76 -6.15 -33.01
N LEU A 304 -1.17 -5.69 -34.20
CA LEU A 304 -2.08 -4.55 -34.32
C LEU A 304 -3.41 -4.85 -33.63
N LYS A 305 -3.99 -6.04 -33.86
CA LYS A 305 -5.23 -6.46 -33.20
C LYS A 305 -5.09 -6.45 -31.68
N ARG A 306 -3.96 -6.92 -31.14
CA ARG A 306 -3.66 -6.91 -29.71
C ARG A 306 -3.62 -5.48 -29.18
N LEU A 307 -2.84 -4.58 -29.80
CA LEU A 307 -2.70 -3.18 -29.38
C LEU A 307 -4.02 -2.41 -29.46
N VAL A 308 -4.78 -2.58 -30.53
CA VAL A 308 -6.12 -1.97 -30.65
C VAL A 308 -7.06 -2.49 -29.58
N THR A 309 -7.03 -3.79 -29.27
CA THR A 309 -7.85 -4.33 -28.17
C THR A 309 -7.42 -3.74 -26.83
N THR A 310 -6.12 -3.56 -26.58
CA THR A 310 -5.62 -2.89 -25.37
C THR A 310 -6.11 -1.44 -25.28
N LEU A 311 -6.15 -0.70 -26.39
CA LEU A 311 -6.71 0.66 -26.44
C LEU A 311 -8.20 0.67 -26.00
N PHE A 312 -9.00 -0.27 -26.49
CA PHE A 312 -10.40 -0.39 -26.07
C PHE A 312 -10.55 -0.87 -24.62
N ASP A 313 -9.69 -1.77 -24.15
CA ASP A 313 -9.69 -2.20 -22.75
C ASP A 313 -9.40 -1.01 -21.82
N TYR A 314 -8.40 -0.17 -22.14
CA TYR A 314 -8.13 1.04 -21.37
C TYR A 314 -9.30 2.01 -21.37
N SER A 315 -9.96 2.22 -22.50
CA SER A 315 -11.18 3.05 -22.56
C SER A 315 -12.27 2.53 -21.62
N LEU A 316 -12.51 1.22 -21.59
CA LEU A 316 -13.46 0.61 -20.67
C LEU A 316 -13.03 0.78 -19.20
N LEU A 317 -11.75 0.62 -18.89
CA LEU A 317 -11.24 0.87 -17.53
C LEU A 317 -11.44 2.35 -17.13
N ALA A 318 -11.17 3.30 -18.03
CA ALA A 318 -11.38 4.72 -17.77
C ALA A 318 -12.85 5.06 -17.47
N VAL A 319 -13.82 4.29 -18.02
CA VAL A 319 -15.24 4.41 -17.66
C VAL A 319 -15.48 3.99 -16.21
N HIS A 320 -14.90 2.86 -15.75
CA HIS A 320 -15.03 2.42 -14.36
C HIS A 320 -14.53 3.47 -13.35
N PHE A 321 -13.49 4.24 -13.69
CA PHE A 321 -12.99 5.32 -12.85
C PHE A 321 -13.86 6.58 -12.89
N ARG A 322 -14.40 6.95 -14.06
CA ARG A 322 -15.34 8.09 -14.18
C ARG A 322 -16.67 7.83 -13.49
N GLU A 323 -17.13 6.60 -13.52
CA GLU A 323 -18.38 6.15 -12.91
C GLU A 323 -18.16 5.58 -11.49
N ALA A 324 -17.04 5.95 -10.85
CA ALA A 324 -16.74 5.51 -9.50
C ALA A 324 -17.86 5.91 -8.53
N HIS A 325 -18.29 4.96 -7.71
CA HIS A 325 -19.40 5.18 -6.79
C HIS A 325 -18.90 5.89 -5.54
N VAL A 326 -19.59 6.95 -5.10
CA VAL A 326 -19.32 7.58 -3.80
C VAL A 326 -20.04 6.79 -2.71
N ALA A 327 -19.28 6.30 -1.74
CA ALA A 327 -19.77 5.61 -0.55
C ALA A 327 -19.26 6.31 0.71
N ALA A 328 -19.72 5.88 1.88
CA ALA A 328 -19.27 6.42 3.17
C ALA A 328 -18.82 5.30 4.12
N ALA A 329 -17.77 5.57 4.87
CA ALA A 329 -17.27 4.72 5.95
C ALA A 329 -17.29 5.52 7.26
N GLU A 330 -17.55 4.82 8.36
CA GLU A 330 -17.46 5.37 9.70
C GLU A 330 -16.12 4.99 10.33
N GLN A 331 -15.38 6.00 10.78
CA GLN A 331 -14.15 5.83 11.56
C GLN A 331 -14.48 5.41 12.99
N VAL A 332 -13.51 4.88 13.71
CA VAL A 332 -13.66 4.53 15.14
C VAL A 332 -13.97 5.75 16.02
N SER A 333 -13.56 6.94 15.57
CA SER A 333 -13.94 8.22 16.18
C SER A 333 -15.44 8.55 16.07
N GLY A 334 -16.18 7.82 15.22
CA GLY A 334 -17.56 8.12 14.83
C GLY A 334 -17.65 9.11 13.65
N ALA A 335 -16.53 9.64 13.17
CA ALA A 335 -16.53 10.52 12.01
C ALA A 335 -16.87 9.72 10.75
N ARG A 336 -17.82 10.25 9.96
CA ARG A 336 -18.18 9.67 8.66
C ARG A 336 -17.43 10.36 7.56
N ARG A 337 -16.78 9.58 6.71
CA ARG A 337 -16.01 10.07 5.57
C ARG A 337 -16.46 9.40 4.30
N GLU A 338 -16.63 10.22 3.27
CA GLU A 338 -16.94 9.76 1.93
C GLU A 338 -15.67 9.31 1.22
N PHE A 339 -15.82 8.34 0.33
CA PHE A 339 -14.75 7.79 -0.48
C PHE A 339 -15.30 7.26 -1.82
N GLN A 340 -14.45 7.10 -2.81
CA GLN A 340 -14.84 6.56 -4.11
C GLN A 340 -14.50 5.07 -4.22
N VAL A 341 -15.41 4.29 -4.76
CA VAL A 341 -15.25 2.86 -5.05
C VAL A 341 -15.18 2.63 -6.55
N VAL A 342 -14.12 1.96 -6.98
CA VAL A 342 -13.96 1.43 -8.35
C VAL A 342 -14.03 -0.08 -8.29
N THR A 343 -15.02 -0.67 -8.95
CA THR A 343 -15.15 -2.13 -9.04
C THR A 343 -14.16 -2.72 -10.03
N MET A 344 -13.59 -3.88 -9.72
CA MET A 344 -12.71 -4.57 -10.66
C MET A 344 -13.48 -5.06 -11.89
N PRO A 345 -12.88 -4.98 -13.09
CA PRO A 345 -13.52 -5.43 -14.31
C PRO A 345 -13.66 -6.96 -14.33
N SER A 346 -14.70 -7.44 -15.01
CA SER A 346 -14.86 -8.86 -15.28
C SER A 346 -13.91 -9.35 -16.39
N GLY A 347 -13.45 -10.59 -16.25
CA GLY A 347 -12.58 -11.28 -17.21
C GLY A 347 -11.09 -11.15 -16.88
N ALA A 348 -10.36 -12.27 -17.00
CA ALA A 348 -8.95 -12.39 -16.59
C ALA A 348 -8.04 -11.33 -17.21
N ARG A 349 -8.23 -11.03 -18.50
CA ARG A 349 -7.42 -10.07 -19.25
C ARG A 349 -7.54 -8.64 -18.70
N ARG A 350 -8.76 -8.12 -18.53
CA ARG A 350 -8.97 -6.75 -18.03
C ARG A 350 -8.61 -6.63 -16.55
N LYS A 351 -8.83 -7.68 -15.78
CA LYS A 351 -8.39 -7.75 -14.39
C LYS A 351 -6.86 -7.65 -14.29
N GLN A 352 -6.13 -8.38 -15.12
CA GLN A 352 -4.67 -8.24 -15.22
C GLN A 352 -4.26 -6.83 -15.65
N LEU A 353 -4.92 -6.26 -16.66
CA LEU A 353 -4.63 -4.90 -17.11
C LEU A 353 -4.88 -3.86 -16.00
N MET A 354 -5.90 -4.05 -15.16
CA MET A 354 -6.19 -3.20 -14.01
C MET A 354 -5.11 -3.33 -12.91
N TYR A 355 -4.55 -4.52 -12.71
CA TYR A 355 -3.39 -4.70 -11.82
C TYR A 355 -2.15 -3.98 -12.34
N ASP A 356 -1.84 -4.10 -13.63
CA ASP A 356 -0.72 -3.40 -14.25
C ASP A 356 -0.94 -1.86 -14.25
N LEU A 357 -2.20 -1.43 -14.39
CA LEU A 357 -2.60 -0.02 -14.28
C LEU A 357 -2.39 0.50 -12.85
N THR A 358 -2.58 -0.34 -11.82
CA THR A 358 -2.36 0.06 -10.43
C THR A 358 -0.93 0.54 -10.19
N SER A 359 0.09 -0.15 -10.73
CA SER A 359 1.48 0.35 -10.63
C SER A 359 1.68 1.66 -11.39
N ARG A 360 1.07 1.79 -12.56
CA ARG A 360 1.17 3.02 -13.38
C ARG A 360 0.53 4.23 -12.69
N ILE A 361 -0.60 4.03 -12.00
CA ILE A 361 -1.27 5.07 -11.22
C ILE A 361 -0.36 5.55 -10.09
N VAL A 362 0.24 4.60 -9.36
CA VAL A 362 1.11 4.90 -8.21
C VAL A 362 2.43 5.54 -8.62
N ASP A 363 2.93 5.24 -9.82
CA ASP A 363 4.16 5.81 -10.36
C ASP A 363 3.96 7.18 -11.04
N ALA A 364 2.72 7.53 -11.40
CA ALA A 364 2.42 8.75 -12.15
C ALA A 364 2.59 10.01 -11.28
N ALA A 365 3.50 10.90 -11.69
CA ALA A 365 3.75 12.15 -10.98
C ALA A 365 2.61 13.17 -11.06
N GLU A 366 1.81 13.09 -12.11
CA GLU A 366 0.63 13.92 -12.32
C GLU A 366 -0.59 13.46 -11.51
N LEU A 367 -0.51 12.32 -10.81
CA LEU A 367 -1.58 11.85 -9.93
C LEU A 367 -1.22 12.13 -8.47
N PRO A 368 -2.18 12.58 -7.64
CA PRO A 368 -1.90 12.99 -6.26
C PRO A 368 -1.72 11.82 -5.29
N VAL A 369 -1.90 10.57 -5.73
CA VAL A 369 -1.84 9.37 -4.87
C VAL A 369 -0.46 9.24 -4.25
N ASN A 370 -0.38 9.36 -2.92
CA ASN A 370 0.88 9.29 -2.18
C ASN A 370 0.89 8.21 -1.08
N PHE A 371 -0.26 7.56 -0.83
CA PHE A 371 -0.39 6.50 0.14
C PHE A 371 -1.21 5.36 -0.44
N VAL A 372 -0.61 4.17 -0.54
CA VAL A 372 -1.23 3.01 -1.17
C VAL A 372 -1.32 1.87 -0.19
N ILE A 373 -2.51 1.31 -0.01
CA ILE A 373 -2.75 0.13 0.81
C ILE A 373 -3.10 -1.02 -0.11
N VAL A 374 -2.36 -2.12 -0.01
CA VAL A 374 -2.59 -3.29 -0.85
C VAL A 374 -2.76 -4.54 -0.02
N SER A 375 -3.62 -5.44 -0.50
CA SER A 375 -3.70 -6.78 0.07
C SER A 375 -2.70 -7.75 -0.58
N ASP A 376 -2.67 -8.98 -0.07
CA ASP A 376 -1.62 -9.97 -0.37
C ASP A 376 -1.42 -10.31 -1.86
N TRP A 377 -2.36 -10.01 -2.75
CA TRP A 377 -2.20 -10.26 -4.20
C TRP A 377 -1.08 -9.40 -4.83
N ALA A 378 -0.80 -8.22 -4.28
CA ALA A 378 0.18 -7.28 -4.84
C ALA A 378 1.64 -7.64 -4.50
N ARG A 379 1.88 -8.73 -3.76
CA ARG A 379 3.22 -9.18 -3.35
C ARG A 379 4.09 -9.63 -4.53
N THR A 380 3.48 -10.22 -5.56
CA THR A 380 4.15 -10.71 -6.78
C THR A 380 3.75 -9.89 -8.00
N GLY A 381 4.71 -9.58 -8.88
CA GLY A 381 4.43 -8.99 -10.21
C GLY A 381 4.10 -7.49 -10.23
N TRP A 382 3.86 -6.86 -9.09
CA TRP A 382 3.59 -5.43 -9.01
C TRP A 382 4.88 -4.60 -8.99
N ASN A 383 5.31 -4.06 -10.13
CA ASN A 383 6.55 -3.28 -10.26
C ASN A 383 6.28 -1.78 -10.14
N VAL A 384 6.41 -1.24 -8.93
CA VAL A 384 6.33 0.20 -8.64
C VAL A 384 7.71 0.83 -8.53
N ILE A 385 7.89 1.96 -9.19
CA ILE A 385 9.15 2.71 -9.27
C ILE A 385 9.11 3.87 -8.27
N ARG A 386 8.05 4.66 -8.20
CA ARG A 386 8.06 5.91 -7.44
C ARG A 386 8.11 5.72 -5.92
N PRO A 387 7.27 4.89 -5.27
CA PRO A 387 7.26 4.80 -3.81
C PRO A 387 8.59 4.31 -3.24
N ASN A 388 9.05 4.97 -2.20
CA ASN A 388 10.32 4.74 -1.51
C ASN A 388 10.15 4.45 0.00
N LEU A 389 8.92 4.23 0.46
CA LEU A 389 8.62 3.70 1.78
C LEU A 389 7.64 2.53 1.68
N LEU A 390 7.97 1.41 2.32
CA LEU A 390 7.16 0.21 2.37
C LEU A 390 6.99 -0.24 3.81
N ILE A 391 5.75 -0.48 4.23
CA ILE A 391 5.41 -1.00 5.54
C ILE A 391 4.62 -2.30 5.36
N ASP A 392 5.17 -3.41 5.85
CA ASP A 392 4.47 -4.69 5.89
C ASP A 392 3.74 -4.87 7.23
N ALA A 393 2.43 -4.66 7.24
CA ALA A 393 1.57 -4.81 8.41
C ALA A 393 0.96 -6.22 8.54
N THR A 394 1.28 -7.13 7.63
CA THR A 394 0.67 -8.47 7.58
C THR A 394 1.35 -9.50 8.49
N ALA A 395 2.53 -9.18 9.05
CA ALA A 395 3.39 -10.11 9.78
C ALA A 395 3.81 -11.33 8.92
N THR A 396 4.42 -11.06 7.76
CA THR A 396 4.75 -12.07 6.75
C THR A 396 5.72 -13.14 7.25
N ARG A 397 5.26 -14.39 7.23
CA ARG A 397 6.07 -15.57 7.61
C ARG A 397 6.83 -16.22 6.45
N ASN A 398 6.55 -15.83 5.21
CA ASN A 398 7.11 -16.47 4.02
C ASN A 398 8.35 -15.72 3.52
N VAL A 399 9.51 -16.38 3.61
CA VAL A 399 10.83 -15.89 3.12
C VAL A 399 10.75 -15.49 1.64
N THR A 400 10.09 -16.26 0.78
CA THR A 400 9.97 -15.96 -0.66
C THR A 400 9.22 -14.66 -0.90
N ALA A 401 8.09 -14.47 -0.22
CA ALA A 401 7.30 -13.23 -0.33
C ALA A 401 8.11 -12.03 0.17
N TRP A 402 8.90 -12.22 1.22
CA TRP A 402 9.78 -11.19 1.78
C TRP A 402 10.94 -10.82 0.84
N GLN A 403 11.63 -11.80 0.27
CA GLN A 403 12.70 -11.61 -0.72
C GLN A 403 12.21 -10.84 -1.96
N GLN A 404 10.97 -11.10 -2.41
CA GLN A 404 10.35 -10.39 -3.52
C GLN A 404 10.06 -8.91 -3.22
N LEU A 405 9.83 -8.55 -1.96
CA LEU A 405 9.72 -7.15 -1.52
C LEU A 405 11.11 -6.50 -1.46
N ARG A 406 12.12 -7.20 -0.94
CA ARG A 406 13.50 -6.68 -0.83
C ARG A 406 14.23 -6.53 -2.16
N GLY A 407 13.90 -7.32 -3.19
CA GLY A 407 14.37 -7.09 -4.57
C GLY A 407 13.90 -5.76 -5.18
N ARG A 408 13.24 -4.92 -4.38
CA ARG A 408 12.76 -3.58 -4.72
C ARG A 408 13.43 -2.49 -3.88
N ALA A 409 14.34 -2.84 -2.96
CA ALA A 409 14.98 -1.93 -2.03
C ALA A 409 15.80 -0.86 -2.77
N ILE A 410 16.58 -1.24 -3.77
CA ILE A 410 17.23 -0.31 -4.69
C ILE A 410 16.69 -0.56 -6.10
N ARG A 411 16.22 0.49 -6.76
CA ARG A 411 15.84 0.43 -8.18
C ARG A 411 16.24 1.67 -8.94
N ALA A 412 16.75 1.44 -10.15
CA ALA A 412 17.04 2.46 -11.14
C ALA A 412 15.78 3.24 -11.51
N TRP A 413 15.89 4.57 -11.46
CA TRP A 413 14.93 5.45 -12.12
C TRP A 413 15.14 5.38 -13.64
N PRO A 414 14.18 5.85 -14.45
CA PRO A 414 14.39 6.03 -15.89
C PRO A 414 15.60 6.93 -16.24
N THR A 415 16.06 7.73 -15.28
CA THR A 415 17.26 8.58 -15.41
C THR A 415 18.58 7.82 -15.20
N TRP A 416 18.55 6.53 -14.84
CA TRP A 416 19.73 5.69 -14.75
C TRP A 416 20.11 5.16 -16.15
N THR A 417 21.19 5.70 -16.72
CA THR A 417 21.64 5.38 -18.08
C THR A 417 22.91 4.54 -18.09
N ASN A 418 23.35 4.10 -19.27
CA ASN A 418 24.66 3.44 -19.44
C ASN A 418 25.81 4.35 -18.98
N ASP A 419 25.67 5.67 -19.09
CA ASP A 419 26.67 6.63 -18.60
C ASP A 419 26.77 6.65 -17.07
N CYS A 420 25.66 6.39 -16.35
CA CYS A 420 25.72 6.20 -14.89
C CYS A 420 26.57 4.98 -14.52
N TYR A 421 26.42 3.85 -15.24
CA TYR A 421 27.26 2.66 -15.02
C TYR A 421 28.73 2.91 -15.35
N ARG A 422 29.01 3.64 -16.46
CA ARG A 422 30.37 4.05 -16.84
C ARG A 422 31.00 4.93 -15.76
N LEU A 423 30.29 5.97 -15.31
CA LEU A 423 30.77 6.88 -14.28
C LEU A 423 31.02 6.16 -12.96
N LEU A 424 30.12 5.27 -12.55
CA LEU A 424 30.28 4.47 -11.34
C LEU A 424 31.56 3.62 -11.40
N SER A 425 31.81 2.98 -12.56
CA SER A 425 33.01 2.17 -12.80
C SER A 425 34.29 3.01 -12.78
N ILE A 426 34.24 4.24 -13.29
CA ILE A 426 35.38 5.17 -13.27
C ILE A 426 35.67 5.66 -11.85
N LEU A 427 34.64 6.01 -11.08
CA LEU A 427 34.79 6.52 -9.71
C LEU A 427 35.37 5.44 -8.78
N LEU A 428 34.84 4.23 -8.85
CA LEU A 428 35.24 3.14 -7.96
C LEU A 428 36.39 2.28 -8.52
N GLY A 429 36.78 2.49 -9.77
CA GLY A 429 37.67 1.59 -10.53
C GLY A 429 36.97 0.29 -10.94
N HIS A 430 37.60 -0.49 -11.82
CA HIS A 430 37.11 -1.82 -12.23
C HIS A 430 37.07 -2.86 -11.08
N HIS A 431 37.47 -2.46 -9.87
CA HIS A 431 37.57 -3.24 -8.64
C HIS A 431 36.29 -3.98 -8.21
N LEU A 432 35.10 -3.52 -8.62
CA LEU A 432 33.83 -3.97 -8.06
C LEU A 432 32.94 -4.77 -9.01
N LEU A 433 33.41 -5.22 -10.17
CA LEU A 433 32.60 -6.10 -11.05
C LEU A 433 33.12 -7.54 -11.13
N THR A 434 34.37 -7.80 -10.74
CA THR A 434 35.02 -9.12 -10.97
C THR A 434 35.88 -9.65 -9.81
N GLY A 435 36.05 -8.92 -8.70
CA GLY A 435 36.81 -9.42 -7.53
C GLY A 435 38.31 -9.63 -7.75
N VAL A 436 38.90 -8.98 -8.77
CA VAL A 436 40.34 -9.03 -9.07
C VAL A 436 40.90 -7.61 -8.98
N GLU A 437 42.03 -7.44 -8.28
CA GLU A 437 42.81 -6.20 -8.34
C GLU A 437 43.37 -6.03 -9.75
N ILE A 438 42.78 -5.11 -10.51
CA ILE A 438 43.33 -4.59 -11.75
C ILE A 438 43.41 -3.08 -11.55
N GLU A 439 44.58 -2.50 -11.76
CA GLU A 439 44.72 -1.04 -11.78
C GLU A 439 43.75 -0.46 -12.81
N PRO A 440 43.09 0.69 -12.53
CA PRO A 440 42.19 1.31 -13.49
C PRO A 440 42.91 1.47 -14.83
N GLU A 441 42.34 0.94 -15.93
CA GLU A 441 42.87 1.18 -17.28
C GLU A 441 43.08 2.69 -17.47
N GLU A 442 44.26 3.06 -17.95
CA GLU A 442 44.83 4.42 -17.93
C GLU A 442 44.01 5.51 -18.68
N ASP A 443 42.87 5.21 -19.31
CA ASP A 443 42.19 6.17 -20.22
C ASP A 443 40.68 6.33 -19.98
N GLY A 444 40.28 6.55 -18.73
CA GLY A 444 38.93 6.98 -18.39
C GLY A 444 38.72 8.50 -18.49
N GLU A 445 38.98 9.14 -19.65
CA GLU A 445 38.68 10.57 -19.80
C GLU A 445 37.19 10.84 -19.51
N LEU A 446 36.92 11.76 -18.58
CA LEU A 446 35.57 12.24 -18.31
C LEU A 446 35.05 13.02 -19.51
N ASP A 447 34.30 12.34 -20.38
CA ASP A 447 33.61 12.96 -21.50
C ASP A 447 32.54 13.98 -21.04
N ALA A 448 32.01 14.75 -21.97
CA ALA A 448 31.04 15.81 -21.67
C ALA A 448 29.76 15.28 -20.98
N ASN A 449 29.34 14.05 -21.29
CA ASN A 449 28.14 13.44 -20.70
C ASN A 449 28.41 13.01 -19.26
N LEU A 450 29.57 12.41 -18.98
CA LEU A 450 29.97 12.02 -17.62
C LEU A 450 30.17 13.25 -16.72
N ARG A 451 30.76 14.32 -17.24
CA ARG A 451 30.89 15.59 -16.50
C ARG A 451 29.53 16.19 -16.14
N LYS A 452 28.55 16.09 -17.04
CA LYS A 452 27.18 16.56 -16.78
C LYS A 452 26.54 15.81 -15.61
N LEU A 453 26.75 14.49 -15.49
CA LEU A 453 26.27 13.71 -14.35
C LEU A 453 26.94 14.13 -13.04
N LEU A 454 28.24 14.48 -13.07
CA LEU A 454 29.00 14.92 -11.89
C LEU A 454 28.55 16.28 -11.35
N VAL A 455 28.10 17.20 -12.22
CA VAL A 455 27.61 18.53 -11.81
C VAL A 455 26.49 18.43 -10.76
N ASP A 456 25.64 17.41 -10.84
CA ASP A 456 24.49 17.24 -9.96
C ASP A 456 24.86 16.64 -8.58
N VAL A 457 26.06 16.06 -8.42
CA VAL A 457 26.45 15.29 -7.23
C VAL A 457 27.75 15.73 -6.56
N ALA A 458 28.62 16.43 -7.30
CA ALA A 458 29.90 16.93 -6.82
C ALA A 458 29.81 18.37 -6.30
N THR A 459 30.59 18.67 -5.27
CA THR A 459 30.75 20.05 -4.79
C THR A 459 31.53 20.90 -5.80
N PRO A 460 31.41 22.25 -5.78
CA PRO A 460 32.18 23.11 -6.68
C PRO A 460 33.70 22.89 -6.59
N ALA A 461 34.22 22.62 -5.40
CA ALA A 461 35.64 22.33 -5.19
C ALA A 461 36.06 20.99 -5.83
N GLN A 462 35.23 19.95 -5.68
CA GLN A 462 35.45 18.66 -6.33
C GLN A 462 35.38 18.79 -7.85
N MET A 463 34.42 19.56 -8.38
CA MET A 463 34.28 19.81 -9.82
C MET A 463 35.49 20.54 -10.41
N ALA A 464 36.08 21.50 -9.68
CA ALA A 464 37.31 22.17 -10.11
C ALA A 464 38.48 21.18 -10.25
N ARG A 465 38.67 20.30 -9.25
CA ARG A 465 39.69 19.24 -9.28
C ARG A 465 39.44 18.22 -10.38
N LEU A 466 38.19 17.77 -10.56
CA LEU A 466 37.78 16.88 -11.67
C LEU A 466 38.02 17.50 -13.06
N THR A 467 38.04 18.82 -13.16
CA THR A 467 38.32 19.55 -14.41
C THR A 467 39.82 19.67 -14.66
N ALA A 468 40.62 19.95 -13.64
CA ALA A 468 42.05 20.15 -13.76
C ALA A 468 42.85 18.84 -13.82
N GLU A 469 42.46 17.85 -13.03
CA GLU A 469 43.27 16.65 -12.72
C GLU A 469 42.50 15.34 -13.02
N GLY A 470 41.27 15.43 -13.54
CA GLY A 470 40.41 14.27 -13.74
C GLY A 470 40.03 13.58 -12.42
N VAL A 471 39.72 12.28 -12.48
CA VAL A 471 39.30 11.50 -11.30
C VAL A 471 40.46 11.25 -10.34
N HIS A 472 41.71 11.27 -10.82
CA HIS A 472 42.92 11.19 -9.99
C HIS A 472 43.11 12.39 -9.07
N GLY A 473 42.51 13.53 -9.42
CA GLY A 473 42.46 14.70 -8.56
C GLY A 473 41.61 14.50 -7.31
N LEU A 474 40.91 13.36 -7.13
CA LEU A 474 40.11 13.03 -5.96
C LEU A 474 40.73 11.88 -5.16
N THR A 475 40.57 11.93 -3.83
CA THR A 475 40.91 10.80 -2.95
C THR A 475 39.94 9.63 -3.16
N THR A 476 40.32 8.42 -2.75
CA THR A 476 39.42 7.25 -2.80
C THR A 476 38.10 7.52 -2.06
N VAL A 477 38.16 8.06 -0.83
CA VAL A 477 36.96 8.42 -0.05
C VAL A 477 36.08 9.43 -0.80
N GLU A 478 36.66 10.45 -1.42
CA GLU A 478 35.88 11.42 -2.21
C GLU A 478 35.18 10.77 -3.41
N ARG A 479 35.84 9.82 -4.09
CA ARG A 479 35.25 9.09 -5.21
C ARG A 479 34.11 8.17 -4.77
N GLU A 480 34.25 7.50 -3.64
CA GLU A 480 33.22 6.67 -3.03
C GLU A 480 31.98 7.50 -2.65
N VAL A 481 32.18 8.67 -2.02
CA VAL A 481 31.08 9.59 -1.69
C VAL A 481 30.35 10.06 -2.95
N LEU A 482 31.06 10.34 -4.04
CA LEU A 482 30.43 10.69 -5.32
C LEU A 482 29.65 9.52 -5.92
N ALA A 483 30.14 8.29 -5.78
CA ALA A 483 29.44 7.09 -6.23
C ALA A 483 28.14 6.85 -5.46
N VAL A 484 28.17 7.02 -4.13
CA VAL A 484 26.98 6.96 -3.27
C VAL A 484 25.94 7.99 -3.69
N ARG A 485 26.35 9.26 -3.83
CA ARG A 485 25.45 10.35 -4.27
C ARG A 485 24.88 10.12 -5.67
N LEU A 486 25.66 9.57 -6.59
CA LEU A 486 25.19 9.18 -7.92
C LEU A 486 24.09 8.12 -7.83
N LEU A 487 24.29 7.10 -6.98
CA LEU A 487 23.30 6.06 -6.73
C LEU A 487 22.03 6.63 -6.10
N GLU A 488 22.12 7.44 -5.05
CA GLU A 488 20.95 8.06 -4.40
C GLU A 488 20.19 9.00 -5.34
N ARG A 489 20.88 9.70 -6.24
CA ARG A 489 20.28 10.63 -7.19
C ARG A 489 19.49 9.92 -8.29
N HIS A 490 19.96 8.77 -8.76
CA HIS A 490 19.43 8.08 -9.93
C HIS A 490 18.84 6.69 -9.63
N ASN A 491 18.90 6.22 -8.38
CA ASN A 491 18.18 5.07 -7.86
C ASN A 491 17.27 5.51 -6.71
N LYS A 492 16.15 4.81 -6.55
CA LYS A 492 15.38 4.92 -5.32
C LYS A 492 16.04 4.05 -4.26
N VAL A 493 16.07 4.55 -3.03
CA VAL A 493 16.33 3.75 -1.83
C VAL A 493 15.00 3.60 -1.09
N THR A 494 14.53 2.36 -0.99
CA THR A 494 13.25 2.03 -0.36
C THR A 494 13.49 1.48 1.03
N HIS A 495 13.03 2.21 2.05
CA HIS A 495 13.01 1.71 3.41
C HIS A 495 11.82 0.75 3.60
N ILE A 496 12.10 -0.40 4.22
CA ILE A 496 11.15 -1.49 4.41
C ILE A 496 11.01 -1.76 5.90
N TYR A 497 9.80 -1.56 6.43
CA TYR A 497 9.44 -1.83 7.81
C TYR A 497 8.56 -3.07 7.92
N GLU A 498 8.86 -3.96 8.87
CA GLU A 498 7.96 -5.06 9.27
C GLU A 498 7.30 -4.71 10.60
N LEU A 499 5.98 -4.67 10.65
CA LEU A 499 5.26 -4.59 11.92
C LEU A 499 5.13 -5.98 12.52
N VAL A 500 5.83 -6.23 13.61
CA VAL A 500 5.85 -7.52 14.29
C VAL A 500 4.82 -7.60 15.41
N LYS A 501 4.19 -8.78 15.58
CA LYS A 501 3.18 -9.00 16.63
C LYS A 501 3.80 -9.60 17.89
N ALA A 502 3.47 -9.07 19.06
CA ALA A 502 3.87 -9.65 20.35
C ALA A 502 2.86 -10.69 20.87
N THR A 503 1.58 -10.56 20.52
CA THR A 503 0.47 -11.33 21.10
C THR A 503 -0.43 -11.98 20.04
N GLY A 504 -1.32 -12.88 20.49
CA GLY A 504 -2.27 -13.62 19.65
C GLY A 504 -1.69 -14.87 19.00
N ALA A 505 -2.53 -15.58 18.23
CA ALA A 505 -2.22 -16.85 17.56
C ALA A 505 -1.03 -16.79 16.58
N GLY A 506 -0.44 -15.61 16.38
CA GLY A 506 0.71 -15.42 15.53
C GLY A 506 1.78 -14.45 16.00
N GLY A 507 1.97 -14.31 17.31
CA GLY A 507 3.11 -13.57 17.86
C GLY A 507 4.43 -13.99 17.20
N GLN A 508 5.24 -13.02 16.80
CA GLN A 508 6.55 -13.14 16.16
C GLN A 508 7.69 -12.77 17.10
N VAL A 509 7.38 -12.02 18.16
CA VAL A 509 8.33 -11.65 19.21
C VAL A 509 7.83 -12.12 20.58
N THR A 510 8.76 -12.30 21.51
CA THR A 510 8.53 -12.70 22.89
C THR A 510 9.39 -11.86 23.82
N PHE A 511 8.86 -11.51 24.98
CA PHE A 511 9.61 -10.77 25.98
C PHE A 511 10.45 -11.72 26.83
N ASN A 512 11.77 -11.60 26.74
CA ASN A 512 12.69 -12.26 27.63
C ASN A 512 12.69 -11.51 28.97
N ARG A 513 12.17 -12.16 30.02
CA ARG A 513 12.01 -11.55 31.34
C ARG A 513 13.32 -11.38 32.10
N SER A 514 14.31 -12.26 31.90
CA SER A 514 15.61 -12.14 32.59
C SER A 514 16.39 -10.95 32.05
N ASP A 515 16.41 -10.79 30.73
CA ASP A 515 17.20 -9.77 30.06
C ASP A 515 16.42 -8.47 29.83
N ARG A 516 15.10 -8.50 30.07
CA ARG A 516 14.15 -7.40 29.86
C ARG A 516 14.19 -6.87 28.43
N THR A 517 14.33 -7.78 27.47
CA THR A 517 14.45 -7.48 26.04
C THR A 517 13.35 -8.20 25.25
N TRP A 518 12.93 -7.60 24.14
CA TRP A 518 12.12 -8.29 23.15
C TRP A 518 13.00 -9.06 22.18
N GLU A 519 12.67 -10.32 21.99
CA GLU A 519 13.40 -11.23 21.12
C GLU A 519 12.47 -11.81 20.07
N ARG A 520 13.02 -12.18 18.92
CA ARG A 520 12.28 -12.90 17.89
C ARG A 520 12.03 -14.33 18.36
N ARG A 521 10.84 -14.85 18.09
CA ARG A 521 10.60 -16.29 18.18
C ARG A 521 11.52 -17.03 17.21
N GLU A 522 11.90 -18.25 17.59
CA GLU A 522 12.84 -19.09 16.84
C GLU A 522 12.46 -19.22 15.35
N SER A 523 11.18 -19.41 15.03
CA SER A 523 10.72 -19.52 13.65
C SER A 523 10.95 -18.26 12.80
N ILE A 524 10.90 -17.08 13.42
CA ILE A 524 11.16 -15.79 12.77
C ILE A 524 12.67 -15.51 12.73
N ALA A 525 13.40 -15.90 13.77
CA ALA A 525 14.85 -15.85 13.75
C ALA A 525 15.43 -16.74 12.64
N ALA A 526 14.92 -17.95 12.48
CA ALA A 526 15.30 -18.89 11.42
C ALA A 526 15.02 -18.33 10.03
N LYS A 527 13.86 -17.67 9.83
CA LYS A 527 13.53 -16.91 8.61
C LYS A 527 14.66 -15.93 8.29
N HIS A 528 14.98 -15.02 9.21
CA HIS A 528 15.99 -13.98 8.99
C HIS A 528 17.42 -14.52 8.88
N ASN A 529 17.73 -15.69 9.46
CA ASN A 529 19.04 -16.32 9.29
C ASN A 529 19.33 -16.78 7.85
N SER A 530 18.30 -16.98 7.03
CA SER A 530 18.45 -17.34 5.62
C SER A 530 18.36 -16.13 4.68
N GLU A 531 18.02 -14.96 5.19
CA GLU A 531 17.77 -13.77 4.39
C GLU A 531 19.00 -12.89 4.31
N VAL A 532 19.36 -12.42 3.12
CA VAL A 532 20.42 -11.43 2.95
C VAL A 532 19.81 -10.04 3.02
N GLY A 533 20.46 -9.12 3.73
CA GLY A 533 20.12 -7.70 3.71
C GLY A 533 21.24 -6.83 4.22
N VAL A 534 21.14 -5.54 3.90
CA VAL A 534 22.03 -4.50 4.44
C VAL A 534 21.48 -4.03 5.77
N ASN A 535 22.30 -4.09 6.81
CA ASN A 535 21.97 -3.50 8.10
C ASN A 535 21.98 -1.97 7.96
N PRO A 536 20.89 -1.26 8.29
CA PRO A 536 20.78 0.18 8.05
C PRO A 536 21.73 1.03 8.90
N PHE A 537 22.27 0.48 10.00
CA PHE A 537 23.13 1.20 10.94
C PHE A 537 24.63 0.97 10.69
N THR A 538 24.97 -0.17 10.09
CA THR A 538 26.37 -0.56 9.88
C THR A 538 26.75 -0.65 8.40
N GLY A 539 25.77 -0.66 7.49
CA GLY A 539 26.01 -0.89 6.06
C GLY A 539 26.43 -2.33 5.75
N VAL A 540 26.57 -3.22 6.73
CA VAL A 540 27.01 -4.59 6.47
C VAL A 540 25.89 -5.37 5.81
N LYS A 541 26.15 -5.90 4.61
CA LYS A 541 25.28 -6.89 3.96
C LYS A 541 25.64 -8.28 4.46
N ALA A 542 24.70 -8.92 5.14
CA ALA A 542 24.90 -10.27 5.66
C ALA A 542 23.56 -11.01 5.76
N THR A 543 23.61 -12.26 6.21
CA THR A 543 22.45 -12.98 6.72
C THR A 543 22.38 -12.89 8.25
N GLY A 544 21.25 -13.27 8.86
CA GLY A 544 21.11 -13.32 10.32
C GLY A 544 20.22 -12.25 10.93
N VAL A 545 19.70 -12.49 12.14
CA VAL A 545 18.81 -11.53 12.83
C VAL A 545 19.39 -10.11 13.03
N THR A 546 20.71 -9.97 12.95
CA THR A 546 21.44 -8.71 13.13
C THR A 546 21.25 -7.70 11.99
N HIS A 547 20.87 -8.13 10.78
CA HIS A 547 20.69 -7.20 9.63
C HIS A 547 19.24 -6.71 9.45
N ALA A 548 18.32 -7.18 10.30
CA ALA A 548 16.97 -6.64 10.45
C ALA A 548 16.78 -6.29 11.93
N PRO A 549 17.27 -5.15 12.43
CA PRO A 549 17.17 -4.81 13.85
C PRO A 549 15.72 -4.57 14.28
N LEU A 550 15.39 -4.89 15.54
CA LEU A 550 14.15 -4.41 16.15
C LEU A 550 14.38 -2.96 16.59
N ILE A 551 13.80 -2.01 15.86
CA ILE A 551 14.11 -0.57 16.01
C ILE A 551 13.42 0.04 17.24
N TYR A 552 12.29 -0.54 17.65
CA TYR A 552 11.57 -0.11 18.84
C TYR A 552 11.12 -1.36 19.61
N ALA A 553 11.73 -1.55 20.79
CA ALA A 553 11.73 -2.81 21.52
C ALA A 553 11.74 -2.61 23.04
N HIS A 554 11.24 -1.48 23.54
CA HIS A 554 11.16 -1.23 24.99
C HIS A 554 9.95 -1.98 25.59
N ASP A 555 8.71 -1.56 25.27
CA ASP A 555 7.49 -2.30 25.63
C ASP A 555 6.34 -2.01 24.63
N PRO A 556 5.91 -2.99 23.81
CA PRO A 556 4.86 -2.85 22.80
C PRO A 556 3.48 -2.57 23.39
N ARG A 557 3.29 -2.67 24.70
CA ARG A 557 2.08 -2.22 25.40
C ARG A 557 2.08 -0.70 25.63
N THR A 558 3.23 -0.07 25.51
CA THR A 558 3.48 1.37 25.71
C THR A 558 4.09 2.01 24.48
N ASP A 559 3.92 1.41 23.29
CA ASP A 559 4.43 1.98 22.05
C ASP A 559 3.63 3.25 21.71
N ILE A 560 4.00 4.34 22.37
CA ILE A 560 3.41 5.66 22.20
C ILE A 560 3.96 6.19 20.88
N PRO A 561 3.11 6.41 19.85
CA PRO A 561 3.58 6.75 18.50
C PRO A 561 4.56 7.94 18.44
N PRO A 562 4.41 9.02 19.24
CA PRO A 562 5.42 10.09 19.33
C PRO A 562 6.83 9.64 19.77
N VAL A 563 6.94 8.64 20.63
CA VAL A 563 8.24 8.13 21.09
C VAL A 563 8.90 7.29 20.00
N LEU A 564 8.11 6.43 19.33
CA LEU A 564 8.55 5.69 18.14
C LEU A 564 9.03 6.64 17.05
N GLN A 565 8.24 7.68 16.75
CA GLN A 565 8.59 8.70 15.76
C GLN A 565 9.94 9.34 16.06
N ARG A 566 10.11 9.92 17.27
CA ARG A 566 11.37 10.57 17.67
C ARG A 566 12.55 9.62 17.57
N ARG A 567 12.38 8.37 18.01
CA ARG A 567 13.44 7.37 17.94
C ARG A 567 13.83 7.04 16.49
N LEU A 568 12.84 6.94 15.60
CA LEU A 568 13.11 6.71 14.17
C LEU A 568 13.80 7.93 13.54
N GLU A 569 13.35 9.15 13.82
CA GLU A 569 13.99 10.37 13.34
C GLU A 569 15.48 10.41 13.71
N GLU A 570 15.82 10.12 14.98
CA GLU A 570 17.21 10.07 15.46
C GLU A 570 18.07 9.04 14.71
N VAL A 571 17.47 7.91 14.36
CA VAL A 571 18.19 6.74 13.84
C VAL A 571 18.30 6.77 12.32
N LEU A 572 17.39 7.43 11.62
CA LEU A 572 17.33 7.46 10.16
C LEU A 572 18.27 8.49 9.51
N VAL A 573 18.78 9.46 10.25
CA VAL A 573 19.71 10.47 9.72
C VAL A 573 20.97 9.79 9.17
N GLY A 574 21.24 9.95 7.87
CA GLY A 574 22.39 9.35 7.18
C GLY A 574 22.26 7.85 6.87
N CYS A 575 21.10 7.23 7.12
CA CYS A 575 20.89 5.81 6.85
C CYS A 575 20.97 5.45 5.36
N ASP A 576 20.57 6.35 4.45
CA ASP A 576 20.62 6.11 3.00
C ASP A 576 22.08 5.95 2.54
N ASP A 577 22.97 6.89 2.89
CA ASP A 577 24.41 6.82 2.61
C ASP A 577 25.03 5.50 3.10
N VAL A 578 24.71 5.11 4.34
CA VAL A 578 25.19 3.86 4.97
C VAL A 578 24.66 2.64 4.21
N THR A 579 23.39 2.64 3.84
CA THR A 579 22.75 1.54 3.12
C THR A 579 23.35 1.39 1.73
N VAL A 580 23.48 2.49 0.98
CA VAL A 580 24.03 2.52 -0.38
C VAL A 580 25.50 2.12 -0.38
N SER A 581 26.29 2.63 0.56
CA SER A 581 27.69 2.19 0.76
C SER A 581 27.75 0.69 0.99
N GLY A 582 26.89 0.17 1.86
CA GLY A 582 26.76 -1.27 2.10
C GLY A 582 26.46 -2.10 0.85
N TRP A 583 25.61 -1.60 -0.04
CA TRP A 583 25.32 -2.25 -1.32
C TRP A 583 26.49 -2.23 -2.29
N LEU A 584 27.30 -1.17 -2.29
CA LEU A 584 28.49 -1.05 -3.14
C LEU A 584 29.57 -2.05 -2.78
N TYR A 585 29.84 -2.26 -1.49
CA TYR A 585 30.96 -3.10 -1.03
C TYR A 585 30.63 -4.56 -0.81
N ALA A 586 29.35 -4.91 -0.83
CA ALA A 586 28.95 -6.25 -0.49
C ALA A 586 28.89 -7.16 -1.71
N GLN A 587 30.08 -7.69 -2.03
CA GLN A 587 30.28 -8.87 -2.87
C GLN A 587 30.51 -10.10 -2.00
#